data_AF-A0A2N3D1R4-F1
#
_entry.id   AF-A0A2N3D1R4-F1
#
_cell.length_a   1.000
_cell.length_b   1.000
_cell.length_c   1.000
_cell.angle_alpha   90.00
_cell.angle_beta   90.00
_cell.angle_gamma   90.00
#
_symmetry.space_group_name_H-M   'P 1'
#
loop_
_entity.id
_entity.type
_entity.pdbx_description
1 polymer ?
#
loop_
_entity_poly.entity_id
_entity_poly.type
_entity_poly.pdbx_seq_one_letter_code
_entity_poly.pdbx_strand_id
1 'polypeptide(L)'
;MSHIVHDRIARGDARVVGQPAGANPRHQVEADRNFGLPSALYIATIACYFGFLVIVGSAFANPVLVIPMAIIVVLIVAAFGVPAVWARLRDNSSAPQTLGEFETRGIMTNTGRLRPRDAAIQVLILPVLLVVWGLAVAVIA
;
A
#
# COMPACT_ATOMS: atom_id res chain seq x y z
N MET A 1 14.97 20.80 -22.93
CA MET A 1 16.41 21.09 -23.16
C MET A 1 16.52 22.35 -24.01
N SER A 2 17.51 23.22 -23.78
CA SER A 2 17.59 24.52 -24.48
C SER A 2 18.26 24.43 -25.86
N HIS A 3 17.90 25.33 -26.78
CA HIS A 3 18.44 25.45 -28.14
C HIS A 3 19.97 25.57 -28.18
N ILE A 4 20.54 26.21 -27.15
CA ILE A 4 21.99 26.39 -26.98
C ILE A 4 22.74 25.06 -26.92
N VAL A 5 22.12 24.01 -26.36
CA VAL A 5 22.72 22.67 -26.27
C VAL A 5 22.77 22.01 -27.66
N HIS A 6 21.72 22.14 -28.46
CA HIS A 6 21.68 21.54 -29.81
C HIS A 6 22.69 22.17 -30.76
N ASP A 7 22.80 23.49 -30.75
CA ASP A 7 23.76 24.22 -31.59
C ASP A 7 25.22 23.84 -31.30
N ARG A 8 25.58 23.67 -30.03
CA ARG A 8 26.94 23.25 -29.64
C ARG A 8 27.26 21.81 -30.04
N ILE A 9 26.25 20.94 -30.04
CA ILE A 9 26.39 19.55 -30.51
C ILE A 9 26.56 19.52 -32.04
N ALA A 10 25.73 20.27 -32.77
CA ALA A 10 25.75 20.32 -34.24
C ALA A 10 27.06 20.90 -34.80
N ARG A 11 27.68 21.87 -34.11
CA ARG A 11 28.96 22.48 -34.50
C ARG A 11 30.19 21.63 -34.15
N GLY A 12 30.04 20.54 -33.40
CA GLY A 12 31.16 19.72 -32.94
C GLY A 12 31.98 20.36 -31.81
N ASP A 13 31.53 21.48 -31.24
CA ASP A 13 32.16 22.17 -30.11
C ASP A 13 32.03 21.37 -28.78
N ALA A 14 31.19 20.34 -28.78
CA ALA A 14 30.95 19.50 -27.62
C ALA A 14 32.16 18.61 -27.32
N ARG A 15 32.90 18.93 -26.25
CA ARG A 15 33.91 18.04 -25.68
C ARG A 15 33.25 16.74 -25.23
N VAL A 16 33.60 15.62 -25.88
CA VAL A 16 33.19 14.28 -25.44
C VAL A 16 33.94 13.97 -24.15
N VAL A 17 33.24 14.02 -23.03
CA VAL A 17 33.75 13.58 -21.74
C VAL A 17 33.31 12.14 -21.54
N GLY A 18 34.25 11.26 -21.15
CA GLY A 18 33.90 9.88 -20.80
C GLY A 18 32.82 9.85 -19.71
N GLN A 19 31.94 8.84 -19.78
CA GLN A 19 30.94 8.62 -18.74
C GLN A 19 31.67 8.49 -17.39
N PRO A 20 31.30 9.28 -16.35
CA PRO A 20 31.92 9.15 -15.04
C PRO A 20 31.78 7.70 -14.56
N ALA A 21 32.87 7.09 -14.09
CA ALA A 21 32.93 5.68 -13.64
C ALA A 21 32.05 5.35 -12.41
N GLY A 22 31.14 6.24 -12.02
CA GLY A 22 30.14 6.07 -10.97
C GLY A 22 28.84 6.82 -11.24
N ALA A 23 28.57 7.20 -12.50
CA ALA A 23 27.29 7.80 -12.84
C ALA A 23 26.19 6.74 -12.77
N ASN A 24 25.41 6.74 -11.69
CA ASN A 24 24.19 5.95 -11.60
C ASN A 24 23.34 6.19 -12.86
N PRO A 25 22.83 5.14 -13.52
CA PRO A 25 21.93 5.30 -14.65
C PRO A 25 20.79 6.24 -14.28
N ARG A 26 20.61 7.34 -15.03
CA ARG A 26 19.62 8.40 -14.71
C ARG A 26 18.15 7.92 -14.72
N HIS A 27 17.91 6.65 -15.06
CA HIS A 27 16.62 5.99 -15.12
C HIS A 27 16.71 4.55 -14.61
N GLN A 28 17.59 4.26 -13.64
CA GLN A 28 17.46 3.01 -12.93
C GLN A 28 16.13 3.06 -12.17
N VAL A 29 15.14 2.30 -12.65
CA VAL A 29 13.88 2.12 -11.94
C VAL A 29 14.26 1.34 -10.69
N GLU A 30 14.49 2.03 -9.58
CA GLU A 30 14.63 1.38 -8.28
C GLU A 30 13.38 0.50 -8.09
N ALA A 31 13.59 -0.76 -7.74
CA ALA A 31 12.49 -1.65 -7.42
C ALA A 31 11.87 -1.21 -6.09
N ASP A 32 10.87 -0.33 -6.15
CA ASP A 32 10.07 0.08 -5.00
C ASP A 32 8.97 -0.95 -4.76
N ARG A 33 9.29 -1.97 -3.96
CA ARG A 33 8.30 -2.98 -3.55
C ARG A 33 7.74 -2.67 -2.16
N ASN A 34 7.06 -1.54 -2.09
CA ASN A 34 6.38 -1.06 -0.89
C ASN A 34 5.01 -0.47 -1.26
N PHE A 35 4.10 -0.42 -0.28
CA PHE A 35 2.75 0.12 -0.43
C PHE A 35 2.55 1.45 0.33
N GLY A 36 3.61 1.97 0.94
CA GLY A 36 3.68 3.35 1.44
C GLY A 36 3.02 3.61 2.79
N LEU A 37 2.24 2.67 3.35
CA LEU A 37 1.63 2.80 4.68
C LEU A 37 2.40 2.03 5.76
N PRO A 38 2.30 2.46 7.04
CA PRO A 38 2.83 1.67 8.14
C PRO A 38 2.10 0.33 8.27
N SER A 39 2.85 -0.72 8.59
CA SER A 39 2.34 -2.10 8.69
C SER A 39 1.15 -2.23 9.65
N ALA A 40 1.09 -1.38 10.69
CA ALA A 40 0.00 -1.33 11.64
C ALA A 40 -1.37 -1.10 10.99
N LEU A 41 -1.47 -0.27 9.95
CA LEU A 41 -2.74 0.00 9.26
C LEU A 41 -3.23 -1.22 8.47
N TYR A 42 -2.32 -1.97 7.82
CA TYR A 42 -2.69 -3.21 7.15
C TYR A 42 -3.18 -4.27 8.14
N ILE A 43 -2.49 -4.41 9.28
CA ILE A 43 -2.87 -5.35 10.34
C ILE A 43 -4.26 -4.98 10.90
N ALA A 44 -4.51 -3.69 11.16
CA ALA A 44 -5.80 -3.21 11.64
C ALA A 44 -6.93 -3.52 10.64
N THR A 45 -6.71 -3.30 9.34
CA THR A 45 -7.68 -3.64 8.28
C THR A 45 -7.98 -5.14 8.25
N ILE A 46 -6.95 -5.98 8.27
CA ILE A 46 -7.09 -7.45 8.28
C ILE A 46 -7.89 -7.89 9.52
N ALA A 47 -7.56 -7.33 10.69
CA ALA A 47 -8.26 -7.62 11.94
C ALA A 47 -9.74 -7.23 11.88
N CYS A 48 -10.09 -6.08 11.29
CA CYS A 48 -11.47 -5.66 11.11
C CYS A 48 -12.24 -6.63 10.19
N TYR A 49 -11.66 -7.03 9.06
CA TYR A 49 -12.32 -7.97 8.16
C TYR A 49 -12.55 -9.34 8.81
N PHE A 50 -11.55 -9.91 9.48
CA PHE A 50 -11.74 -11.15 10.20
C PHE A 50 -12.70 -11.01 11.38
N GLY A 51 -12.64 -9.89 12.12
CA GLY A 51 -13.59 -9.60 13.19
C GLY A 51 -15.04 -9.56 12.68
N PHE A 52 -15.27 -8.90 11.55
CA PHE A 52 -16.58 -8.89 10.89
C PHE A 52 -17.06 -10.30 10.53
N LEU A 53 -16.18 -11.13 9.95
CA LEU A 53 -16.53 -12.52 9.61
C LEU A 53 -16.88 -13.35 10.85
N VAL A 54 -16.15 -13.18 11.95
CA VAL A 54 -16.45 -13.86 13.21
C VAL A 54 -17.84 -13.43 13.73
N ILE A 55 -18.13 -12.14 13.72
CA ILE A 55 -19.41 -11.59 14.18
C ILE A 55 -20.56 -12.20 13.37
N VAL A 56 -20.55 -12.02 12.04
CA VAL A 56 -21.63 -12.50 11.17
C VAL A 56 -21.73 -14.03 11.16
N GLY A 57 -20.60 -14.72 11.14
CA GLY A 57 -20.56 -16.18 11.20
C GLY A 57 -21.21 -16.73 12.48
N SER A 58 -20.94 -16.09 13.62
CA SER A 58 -21.52 -16.46 14.91
C SER A 58 -23.00 -16.11 15.05
N ALA A 59 -23.42 -14.95 14.53
CA ALA A 59 -24.80 -14.46 14.66
C ALA A 59 -25.80 -15.29 13.86
N PHE A 60 -25.45 -15.70 12.64
CA PHE A 60 -26.38 -16.41 11.76
C PHE A 60 -26.23 -17.93 11.78
N ALA A 61 -25.02 -18.45 12.07
CA ALA A 61 -24.71 -19.89 12.19
C ALA A 61 -25.33 -20.79 11.10
N ASN A 62 -25.54 -20.28 9.89
CA ASN A 62 -26.24 -20.99 8.82
C ASN A 62 -25.25 -21.83 7.99
N PRO A 63 -25.47 -23.15 7.83
CA PRO A 63 -24.56 -24.03 7.10
C PRO A 63 -24.37 -23.65 5.62
N VAL A 64 -25.35 -22.98 5.00
CA VAL A 64 -25.25 -22.50 3.62
C VAL A 64 -24.21 -21.38 3.48
N LEU A 65 -23.90 -20.66 4.57
CA LEU A 65 -22.89 -19.59 4.55
C LEU A 65 -21.46 -20.11 4.59
N VAL A 66 -21.22 -21.40 4.89
CA VAL A 66 -19.86 -21.95 5.04
C VAL A 66 -19.02 -21.74 3.78
N ILE A 67 -19.59 -22.01 2.60
CA ILE A 67 -18.88 -21.87 1.32
C ILE A 67 -18.52 -20.39 1.05
N PRO A 68 -19.48 -19.43 1.06
CA PRO A 68 -19.17 -18.01 0.93
C PRO A 68 -18.12 -17.52 1.94
N MET A 69 -18.24 -17.90 3.21
CA MET A 69 -17.31 -17.48 4.27
C MET A 69 -15.90 -17.98 4.01
N ALA A 70 -15.74 -19.26 3.62
CA ALA A 70 -14.44 -19.82 3.26
C ALA A 70 -13.81 -19.09 2.07
N ILE A 71 -14.59 -18.78 1.03
CA ILE A 71 -14.12 -18.01 -0.13
C ILE A 71 -13.63 -16.63 0.31
N ILE A 72 -14.41 -15.91 1.13
CA ILE A 72 -14.02 -14.57 1.59
C ILE A 72 -12.75 -14.61 2.44
N VAL A 73 -12.59 -15.61 3.32
CA VAL A 73 -11.36 -15.82 4.09
C VAL A 73 -10.16 -15.99 3.15
N VAL A 74 -10.27 -16.86 2.14
CA VAL A 74 -9.20 -17.10 1.17
C VAL A 74 -8.87 -15.82 0.41
N LEU A 75 -9.87 -15.05 0.00
CA LEU A 75 -9.68 -13.78 -0.70
C LEU A 75 -8.97 -12.74 0.18
N ILE A 76 -9.34 -12.61 1.46
CA ILE A 76 -8.64 -11.71 2.39
C ILE A 76 -7.17 -12.14 2.54
N VAL A 77 -6.92 -13.43 2.79
CA VAL A 77 -5.54 -13.95 2.91
C VAL A 77 -4.74 -13.68 1.65
N ALA A 78 -5.30 -13.91 0.46
CA ALA A 78 -4.63 -13.65 -0.80
C ALA A 78 -4.39 -12.15 -1.03
N ALA A 79 -5.39 -11.31 -0.76
CA ALA A 79 -5.35 -9.87 -0.97
C ALA A 79 -4.24 -9.17 -0.16
N PHE A 80 -3.91 -9.67 1.03
CA PHE A 80 -2.82 -9.13 1.85
C PHE A 80 -1.54 -9.96 1.78
N GLY A 81 -1.66 -11.28 1.64
CA GLY A 81 -0.55 -12.21 1.62
C GLY A 81 0.31 -12.08 0.36
N VAL A 82 -0.31 -11.96 -0.82
CA VAL A 82 0.43 -11.79 -2.07
C VAL A 82 1.26 -10.49 -2.06
N PRO A 83 0.69 -9.31 -1.74
CA PRO A 83 1.46 -8.09 -1.50
C PRO A 83 2.59 -8.25 -0.46
N ALA A 84 2.33 -8.93 0.65
CA ALA A 84 3.32 -9.12 1.70
C ALA A 84 4.50 -9.99 1.25
N VAL A 85 4.28 -11.00 0.42
CA VAL A 85 5.34 -11.81 -0.21
C VAL A 85 6.07 -10.98 -1.26
N TRP A 86 5.35 -10.23 -2.09
CA TRP A 86 5.92 -9.38 -3.13
C TRP A 86 6.88 -8.32 -2.56
N ALA A 87 6.51 -7.68 -1.46
CA ALA A 87 7.36 -6.71 -0.75
C ALA A 87 8.65 -7.33 -0.16
N ARG A 88 8.72 -8.67 -0.06
CA ARG A 88 9.88 -9.41 0.47
C ARG A 88 10.75 -10.04 -0.61
N LEU A 89 10.43 -9.84 -1.89
CA LEU A 89 11.27 -10.32 -2.98
C LEU A 89 12.65 -9.65 -2.95
N ARG A 90 13.68 -10.39 -3.39
CA ARG A 90 15.09 -9.94 -3.41
C ARG A 90 15.26 -8.64 -4.18
N ASP A 91 16.31 -7.90 -3.87
CA ASP A 91 16.62 -6.60 -4.49
C ASP A 91 15.53 -5.55 -4.23
N ASN A 92 14.95 -5.55 -3.02
CA ASN A 92 14.05 -4.49 -2.55
C ASN A 92 14.77 -3.64 -1.49
N SER A 93 15.15 -2.42 -1.85
CA SER A 93 15.72 -1.43 -0.92
C SER A 93 14.65 -0.64 -0.16
N SER A 94 13.38 -0.77 -0.55
CA SER A 94 12.27 0.00 0.01
C SER A 94 11.66 -0.68 1.22
N ALA A 95 11.33 0.10 2.25
CA ALA A 95 10.72 -0.38 3.47
C ALA A 95 9.43 0.41 3.79
N PRO A 96 8.41 -0.23 4.38
CA PRO A 96 7.23 0.47 4.86
C PRO A 96 7.63 1.53 5.90
N GLN A 97 6.91 2.66 5.90
CA GLN A 97 7.12 3.70 6.90
C GLN A 97 6.91 3.14 8.31
N THR A 98 7.74 3.57 9.26
CA THR A 98 7.45 3.27 10.67
C THR A 98 6.24 4.07 11.13
N LEU A 99 5.63 3.68 12.26
CA LEU A 99 4.48 4.41 12.79
C LEU A 99 4.84 5.86 13.17
N GLY A 100 6.01 6.09 13.80
CA GLY A 100 6.46 7.44 14.14
C GLY A 100 6.82 8.29 12.91
N GLU A 101 7.36 7.67 11.86
CA GLU A 101 7.55 8.35 10.58
C GLU A 101 6.22 8.74 9.93
N PHE A 102 5.23 7.85 9.98
CA PHE A 102 3.89 8.12 9.49
C PHE A 102 3.23 9.25 10.29
N GLU A 103 3.34 9.26 11.62
CA GLU A 103 2.78 10.31 12.49
C GLU A 103 3.38 11.69 12.22
N THR A 104 4.66 11.77 11.88
CA THR A 104 5.36 13.04 11.62
C THR A 104 5.17 13.51 10.17
N ARG A 105 5.19 12.58 9.20
CA ARG A 105 5.25 12.91 7.78
C ARG A 105 3.89 12.78 7.08
N GLY A 106 3.01 11.90 7.53
CA GLY A 106 1.82 11.51 6.78
C GLY A 106 2.17 10.89 5.43
N ILE A 107 1.22 10.91 4.49
CA ILE A 107 1.34 10.23 3.19
C ILE A 107 1.36 11.24 2.06
N MET A 108 2.34 11.16 1.17
CA MET A 108 2.33 11.91 -0.07
C MET A 108 1.45 11.17 -1.08
N THR A 109 0.37 11.82 -1.53
CA THR A 109 -0.50 11.31 -2.59
C THR A 109 -0.26 12.07 -3.88
N ASN A 110 -0.91 11.66 -4.97
CA ASN A 110 -0.84 12.37 -6.25
C ASN A 110 -1.38 13.82 -6.19
N THR A 111 -2.25 14.15 -5.23
CA THR A 111 -2.84 15.48 -5.08
C THR A 111 -2.22 16.31 -3.96
N GLY A 112 -1.21 15.77 -3.26
CA GLY A 112 -0.51 16.46 -2.19
C GLY A 112 -0.36 15.60 -0.93
N ARG A 113 0.16 16.21 0.13
CA ARG A 113 0.38 15.50 1.40
C ARG A 113 -0.93 15.40 2.18
N LEU A 114 -1.33 14.18 2.53
CA LEU A 114 -2.35 13.92 3.54
C LEU A 114 -1.74 13.84 4.95
N ARG A 115 -2.46 14.41 5.91
CA ARG A 115 -2.12 14.27 7.33
C ARG A 115 -2.29 12.80 7.76
N PRO A 116 -1.54 12.33 8.77
CA PRO A 116 -1.59 10.93 9.20
C PRO A 116 -3.01 10.49 9.60
N ARG A 117 -3.73 11.35 10.33
CA ARG A 117 -5.12 11.09 10.74
C ARG A 117 -6.05 10.88 9.54
N ASP A 118 -5.98 11.75 8.53
CA ASP A 118 -6.87 11.71 7.38
C ASP A 118 -6.59 10.47 6.52
N ALA A 119 -5.30 10.13 6.35
CA ALA A 119 -4.88 8.91 5.68
C ALA A 119 -5.36 7.65 6.43
N ALA A 120 -5.24 7.61 7.76
CA ALA A 120 -5.72 6.50 8.56
C ALA A 120 -7.24 6.32 8.47
N ILE A 121 -8.01 7.42 8.50
CA ILE A 121 -9.47 7.39 8.30
C ILE A 121 -9.79 6.82 6.92
N GLN A 122 -9.13 7.28 5.86
CA GLN A 122 -9.40 6.78 4.51
C GLN A 122 -9.17 5.26 4.38
N VAL A 123 -8.15 4.73 5.04
CA VAL A 123 -7.83 3.29 5.02
C VAL A 123 -8.80 2.49 5.90
N LEU A 124 -9.17 3.01 7.06
CA LEU A 124 -9.90 2.24 8.09
C LEU A 124 -11.41 2.48 8.12
N ILE A 125 -11.92 3.50 7.41
CA ILE A 125 -13.35 3.84 7.47
C ILE A 125 -14.23 2.68 7.04
N LEU A 126 -13.96 2.05 5.89
CA LEU A 126 -14.77 0.94 5.40
C LEU A 126 -14.64 -0.31 6.30
N PRO A 127 -13.43 -0.79 6.68
CA PRO A 127 -13.29 -1.93 7.59
C PRO A 127 -13.98 -1.72 8.94
N VAL A 128 -13.87 -0.53 9.54
CA VAL A 128 -14.53 -0.23 10.82
C VAL A 128 -16.05 -0.19 10.66
N LEU A 129 -16.55 0.42 9.59
CA LEU A 129 -17.98 0.43 9.29
C LEU A 129 -18.54 -0.98 9.12
N LEU A 130 -17.81 -1.90 8.50
CA LEU A 130 -18.23 -3.30 8.38
C LEU A 130 -18.37 -3.96 9.75
N VAL A 131 -17.41 -3.77 10.66
CA VAL A 131 -17.49 -4.33 12.02
C VAL A 131 -18.69 -3.76 12.77
N VAL A 132 -18.87 -2.44 12.77
CA VAL A 132 -20.00 -1.77 13.44
C VAL A 132 -21.34 -2.23 12.86
N TRP A 133 -21.43 -2.33 11.53
CA TRP A 133 -22.62 -2.84 10.86
C TRP A 133 -22.89 -4.31 11.21
N GLY A 134 -21.87 -5.17 11.18
CA GLY A 134 -21.99 -6.57 11.57
C GLY A 134 -22.49 -6.73 13.01
N LEU A 135 -21.98 -5.92 13.95
CA LEU A 135 -22.46 -5.88 15.33
C LEU A 135 -23.92 -5.45 15.41
N ALA A 136 -24.31 -4.38 14.71
CA ALA A 136 -25.69 -3.91 14.71
C ALA A 136 -26.66 -4.99 14.20
N VAL A 137 -26.30 -5.67 13.11
CA VAL A 137 -27.07 -6.80 12.56
C VAL A 137 -27.14 -7.96 13.54
N ALA A 138 -26.02 -8.32 14.18
CA ALA A 138 -25.97 -9.40 15.17
C ALA A 138 -26.81 -9.14 16.43
N VAL A 139 -26.99 -7.87 16.81
CA VAL A 139 -27.86 -7.47 17.93
C VAL A 139 -29.35 -7.55 17.56
N ILE A 140 -29.68 -7.38 16.28
CA ILE A 140 -31.06 -7.40 15.77
C ILE A 140 -31.53 -8.83 15.48
N ALA A 141 -30.62 -9.71 15.06
CA ALA A 141 -30.87 -11.10 14.70
C ALA A 141 -31.28 -11.97 15.90
#